data_AF-A0A3M6YUL5-F1
#
_entry.id   AF-A0A3M6YUL5-F1
#
_cell.length_a   1.000
_cell.length_b   1.000
_cell.length_c   1.000
_cell.angle_alpha   90.00
_cell.angle_beta   90.00
_cell.angle_gamma   90.00
#
_symmetry.space_group_name_H-M   'P 1'
#
loop_
_entity.id
_entity.type
_entity.pdbx_description
1 polymer ?
#
loop_
_entity_poly.entity_id
_entity_poly.type
_entity_poly.pdbx_seq_one_letter_code
_entity_poly.pdbx_strand_id
1 'polypeptide(L)'
;MPSLEADQSPDSALHRWRTVFKSAFLRRISAEALAVPLKQLYSEYTLSARAISDVLLGFQASKGAVDDPLLFHYAQHLLEASYISTGELLLALLERSSFATKPADGNEGERISSGLPTCEERIFTLLAQLHLNGSLSLAAKDLHQAVYAIARWLRVVHERESNKQLNSDELLTLNTTTCGLYDALGTLALAILGNQSFRSVAKQKWWKQRRSLVVREMLDYDMHVLQWMQSQLSGRLQALTRMPPFVESDSDGRPIISGQQVLESVTELPVAQTRAGLYIWLNACLCGRPLTDEMAMLSHLQARYNGDNQHVAVNLIVASFDVLANAYLKGDLPQRAKMIQSFLCNKVPLLLAMLSTFMPPGATMDGCIQIAFMQISMDALPPLEVGSANVREKLVQARFNFLRACALHQLMLESNIGNILGEHVQLNKIPRFTKDGLVRQCSNNIGQIDGLLDHPTMMQGNAGAVAGCIVDNLNSLCFNKDTMSLKTLCNVLIKHINDMDIVLQYSQPANLLQPLCALLNDWTHDQDQSEFTPAYEEYASILLLTLAIVHRYGLSEADAGVVGTDNVVFKLAKMDAANIPPSALTSDQSAQLSKWCEGLFATDEQGETSGISDE
;
A
#
# COMPACT_ATOMS: atom_id res chain seq x y z
N MET A 1 -50.29 -64.82 -14.83
CA MET A 1 -49.30 -65.72 -14.18
C MET A 1 -49.02 -66.83 -15.17
N PRO A 2 -47.77 -67.13 -15.57
CA PRO A 2 -46.50 -66.91 -14.85
C PRO A 2 -45.73 -65.67 -15.40
N SER A 3 -45.10 -64.78 -14.62
CA SER A 3 -43.94 -64.93 -13.72
C SER A 3 -42.69 -65.45 -14.43
N LEU A 4 -41.97 -64.54 -15.08
CA LEU A 4 -40.55 -64.67 -15.43
C LEU A 4 -39.83 -63.47 -14.81
N GLU A 5 -39.53 -63.62 -13.52
CA GLU A 5 -38.35 -63.00 -12.93
C GLU A 5 -37.13 -63.55 -13.68
N ALA A 6 -36.32 -62.67 -14.27
CA ALA A 6 -35.02 -63.02 -14.81
C ALA A 6 -34.09 -61.79 -14.70
N ASP A 7 -33.29 -61.81 -13.64
CA ASP A 7 -31.99 -61.16 -13.46
C ASP A 7 -31.72 -59.90 -14.31
N GLN A 8 -32.11 -58.74 -13.80
CA GLN A 8 -31.55 -57.47 -14.26
C GLN A 8 -30.14 -57.31 -13.67
N SER A 9 -29.13 -57.73 -14.42
CA SER A 9 -27.74 -57.43 -14.07
C SER A 9 -27.52 -55.90 -14.09
N PRO A 10 -26.75 -55.33 -13.14
CA PRO A 10 -26.46 -53.90 -13.08
C PRO A 10 -25.83 -53.35 -14.38
N ASP A 11 -25.12 -54.20 -15.13
CA ASP A 11 -24.50 -53.87 -16.41
C ASP A 11 -25.51 -53.60 -17.54
N SER A 12 -26.66 -54.28 -17.53
CA SER A 12 -27.72 -54.08 -18.54
C SER A 12 -28.41 -52.73 -18.36
N ALA A 13 -28.68 -52.34 -17.11
CA ALA A 13 -29.25 -51.03 -16.77
C ALA A 13 -28.26 -49.90 -17.12
N LEU A 14 -26.98 -50.04 -16.77
CA LEU A 14 -25.94 -49.05 -17.08
C LEU A 14 -25.80 -48.83 -18.60
N HIS A 15 -25.78 -49.92 -19.38
CA HIS A 15 -25.74 -49.82 -20.84
C HIS A 15 -26.97 -49.08 -21.38
N ARG A 16 -28.17 -49.33 -20.84
CA ARG A 16 -29.40 -48.68 -21.30
C ARG A 16 -29.38 -47.18 -21.04
N TRP A 17 -28.99 -46.76 -19.83
CA TRP A 17 -28.83 -45.35 -19.47
C TRP A 17 -27.80 -44.65 -20.36
N ARG A 18 -26.66 -45.30 -20.65
CA ARG A 18 -25.64 -44.77 -21.56
C ARG A 18 -26.17 -44.62 -22.99
N THR A 19 -26.94 -45.56 -23.50
CA THR A 19 -27.54 -45.49 -24.84
C THR A 19 -28.55 -44.35 -24.94
N VAL A 20 -29.39 -44.16 -23.91
CA VAL A 20 -30.37 -43.07 -23.89
C VAL A 20 -29.68 -41.71 -23.90
N PHE A 21 -28.72 -41.46 -23.00
CA PHE A 21 -27.96 -40.21 -23.01
C PHE A 21 -27.21 -40.00 -24.33
N LYS A 22 -26.54 -41.03 -24.85
CA LYS A 22 -25.84 -40.95 -26.15
C LYS A 22 -26.81 -40.56 -27.27
N SER A 23 -28.00 -41.15 -27.30
CA SER A 23 -29.03 -40.81 -28.29
C SER A 23 -29.58 -39.39 -28.13
N ALA A 24 -29.73 -38.92 -26.88
CA ALA A 24 -30.21 -37.58 -26.55
C ALA A 24 -29.21 -36.48 -26.98
N PHE A 25 -27.92 -36.69 -26.68
CA PHE A 25 -26.84 -35.81 -27.14
C PHE A 25 -26.74 -35.78 -28.67
N LEU A 26 -26.79 -36.93 -29.35
CA LEU A 26 -26.72 -37.00 -30.81
C LEU A 26 -27.92 -36.36 -31.51
N ARG A 27 -29.11 -36.47 -30.92
CA ARG A 27 -30.36 -35.90 -31.46
C ARG A 27 -30.68 -34.50 -30.96
N ARG A 28 -29.81 -33.90 -30.12
CA ARG A 28 -29.99 -32.55 -29.54
C ARG A 28 -31.36 -32.37 -28.86
N ILE A 29 -31.83 -33.40 -28.14
CA ILE A 29 -33.14 -33.37 -27.46
C ILE A 29 -33.08 -32.37 -26.30
N SER A 30 -34.06 -31.46 -26.19
CA SER A 30 -34.12 -30.53 -25.05
C SER A 30 -34.34 -31.28 -23.75
N ALA A 31 -33.86 -30.72 -22.65
CA ALA A 31 -33.92 -31.39 -21.35
C ALA A 31 -35.36 -31.54 -20.82
N GLU A 32 -36.27 -30.62 -21.19
CA GLU A 32 -37.72 -30.74 -20.95
C GLU A 32 -38.35 -31.91 -21.72
N ALA A 33 -37.98 -32.11 -22.99
CA ALA A 33 -38.48 -33.23 -23.79
C ALA A 33 -37.95 -34.59 -23.31
N LEU A 34 -36.84 -34.59 -22.56
CA LEU A 34 -36.24 -35.78 -21.97
C LEU A 34 -36.93 -36.21 -20.66
N ALA A 35 -37.80 -35.37 -20.07
CA ALA A 35 -38.43 -35.65 -18.77
C ALA A 35 -39.32 -36.90 -18.77
N VAL A 36 -40.13 -37.09 -19.83
CA VAL A 36 -41.02 -38.26 -19.96
C VAL A 36 -40.23 -39.56 -20.20
N PRO A 37 -39.26 -39.59 -21.15
CA PRO A 37 -38.37 -40.74 -21.33
C PRO A 37 -37.54 -41.10 -20.10
N LEU A 38 -37.02 -40.11 -19.34
CA LEU A 38 -36.25 -40.35 -18.12
C LEU A 38 -37.11 -40.96 -17.01
N LYS A 39 -38.36 -40.52 -16.88
CA LYS A 39 -39.31 -41.09 -15.90
C LYS A 39 -39.61 -42.56 -16.20
N GLN A 40 -39.81 -42.90 -17.48
CA GLN A 40 -40.01 -44.29 -17.92
C GLN A 40 -38.75 -45.13 -17.70
N LEU A 41 -37.59 -44.60 -18.09
CA LEU A 41 -36.29 -45.26 -17.91
C LEU A 41 -35.98 -45.55 -16.44
N TYR A 42 -36.24 -44.59 -15.55
CA TYR A 42 -36.03 -44.76 -14.11
C TYR A 42 -37.00 -45.80 -13.51
N SER A 43 -38.23 -45.89 -14.02
CA SER A 43 -39.20 -46.90 -13.56
C SER A 43 -38.89 -48.33 -14.03
N GLU A 44 -38.24 -48.49 -15.19
CA GLU A 44 -37.93 -49.80 -15.78
C GLU A 44 -36.51 -50.30 -15.43
N TYR A 45 -35.55 -49.38 -15.22
CA TYR A 45 -34.14 -49.66 -14.96
C TYR A 45 -33.61 -48.75 -13.86
N THR A 46 -33.82 -49.13 -12.60
CA THR A 46 -33.36 -48.34 -11.45
C THR A 46 -31.84 -48.41 -11.30
N LEU A 47 -31.17 -47.27 -11.34
CA LEU A 47 -29.75 -47.11 -11.00
C LEU A 47 -29.59 -46.26 -9.75
N SER A 48 -28.49 -46.46 -9.01
CA SER A 48 -28.11 -45.52 -7.95
C SER A 48 -27.82 -44.13 -8.53
N ALA A 49 -28.15 -43.07 -7.79
CA ALA A 49 -27.92 -41.69 -8.21
C ALA A 49 -26.45 -41.43 -8.63
N ARG A 50 -25.48 -42.03 -7.91
CA ARG A 50 -24.05 -42.01 -8.25
C ARG A 50 -23.76 -42.61 -9.63
N ALA A 51 -24.31 -43.78 -9.94
CA ALA A 51 -24.12 -44.42 -11.24
C ALA A 51 -24.73 -43.58 -12.39
N ILE A 52 -25.85 -42.89 -12.14
CA ILE A 52 -26.45 -41.96 -13.11
C ILE A 52 -25.55 -40.74 -13.32
N SER A 53 -25.01 -40.16 -12.25
CA SER A 53 -24.03 -39.07 -12.31
C SER A 53 -22.77 -39.47 -13.08
N ASP A 54 -22.24 -40.68 -12.85
CA ASP A 54 -21.08 -41.21 -13.55
C ASP A 54 -21.32 -41.42 -15.05
N VAL A 55 -22.51 -41.91 -15.43
CA VAL A 55 -22.88 -42.06 -16.84
C VAL A 55 -23.00 -40.69 -17.52
N LEU A 56 -23.62 -39.71 -16.86
CA LEU A 56 -23.78 -38.35 -17.40
C LEU A 56 -22.42 -37.66 -17.59
N LEU A 57 -21.56 -37.68 -16.57
CA LEU A 57 -20.20 -37.13 -16.62
C LEU A 57 -19.28 -37.94 -17.55
N GLY A 58 -19.70 -39.13 -17.99
CA GLY A 58 -19.07 -39.90 -19.05
C GLY A 58 -19.11 -39.23 -20.44
N PHE A 59 -19.96 -38.22 -20.62
CA PHE A 59 -20.07 -37.43 -21.85
C PHE A 59 -19.33 -36.08 -21.79
N GLN A 60 -18.56 -35.83 -20.72
CA GLN A 60 -17.68 -34.66 -20.64
C GLN A 60 -16.66 -34.66 -21.78
N ALA A 61 -16.27 -33.48 -22.24
CA ALA A 61 -15.29 -33.34 -23.30
C ALA A 61 -13.90 -33.86 -22.85
N SER A 62 -13.11 -34.38 -23.78
CA SER A 62 -11.71 -34.75 -23.49
C SER A 62 -10.92 -33.52 -23.06
N LYS A 63 -9.99 -33.68 -22.10
CA LYS A 63 -9.17 -32.62 -21.48
C LYS A 63 -8.78 -31.52 -22.49
N GLY A 64 -9.34 -30.31 -22.33
CA GLY A 64 -9.04 -29.13 -23.15
C GLY A 64 -10.11 -28.72 -24.18
N ALA A 65 -11.12 -29.56 -24.43
CA ALA A 65 -12.27 -29.21 -25.29
C ALA A 65 -13.45 -28.65 -24.47
N VAL A 66 -14.31 -27.86 -25.12
CA VAL A 66 -15.48 -27.22 -24.48
C VAL A 66 -16.59 -28.24 -24.25
N ASP A 67 -17.11 -28.32 -23.03
CA ASP A 67 -18.23 -29.19 -22.71
C ASP A 67 -19.54 -28.73 -23.37
N ASP A 68 -20.31 -29.71 -23.86
CA ASP A 68 -21.60 -29.47 -24.47
C ASP A 68 -22.57 -28.82 -23.47
N PRO A 69 -23.20 -27.67 -23.79
CA PRO A 69 -24.13 -27.01 -22.88
C PRO A 69 -25.29 -27.92 -22.44
N LEU A 70 -25.71 -28.90 -23.26
CA LEU A 70 -26.77 -29.84 -22.89
C LEU A 70 -26.43 -30.70 -21.67
N LEU A 71 -25.14 -30.95 -21.40
CA LEU A 71 -24.69 -31.68 -20.22
C LEU A 71 -25.21 -31.03 -18.93
N PHE A 72 -25.08 -29.70 -18.83
CA PHE A 72 -25.47 -28.93 -17.66
C PHE A 72 -26.99 -28.81 -17.54
N HIS A 73 -27.70 -28.71 -18.66
CA HIS A 73 -29.17 -28.72 -18.66
C HIS A 73 -29.72 -30.09 -18.22
N TYR A 74 -29.13 -31.20 -18.70
CA TYR A 74 -29.52 -32.52 -18.23
C TYR A 74 -29.19 -32.72 -16.74
N ALA A 75 -28.03 -32.24 -16.28
CA ALA A 75 -27.69 -32.27 -14.86
C ALA A 75 -28.71 -31.50 -14.01
N GLN A 76 -29.11 -30.30 -14.44
CA GLN A 76 -30.13 -29.49 -13.79
C GLN A 76 -31.46 -30.23 -13.68
N HIS A 77 -31.98 -30.77 -14.79
CA HIS A 77 -33.26 -31.48 -14.78
C HIS A 77 -33.24 -32.75 -13.94
N LEU A 78 -32.12 -33.49 -13.91
CA LEU A 78 -31.98 -34.67 -13.06
C LEU A 78 -31.94 -34.31 -11.56
N LEU A 79 -31.34 -33.16 -11.21
CA LEU A 79 -31.33 -32.62 -9.84
C LEU A 79 -32.73 -32.16 -9.40
N GLU A 80 -33.42 -31.39 -10.26
CA GLU A 80 -34.79 -30.91 -9.99
C GLU A 80 -35.79 -32.08 -9.86
N ALA A 81 -35.62 -33.13 -10.67
CA ALA A 81 -36.43 -34.34 -10.58
C ALA A 81 -35.99 -35.30 -9.46
N SER A 82 -34.98 -34.96 -8.67
CA SER A 82 -34.43 -35.78 -7.57
C SER A 82 -33.94 -37.18 -7.98
N TYR A 83 -33.54 -37.36 -9.25
CA TYR A 83 -32.92 -38.60 -9.72
C TYR A 83 -31.43 -38.69 -9.34
N ILE A 84 -30.79 -37.55 -9.13
CA ILE A 84 -29.41 -37.43 -8.63
C ILE A 84 -29.36 -36.45 -7.45
N SER A 85 -28.43 -36.66 -6.51
CA SER A 85 -28.20 -35.75 -5.39
C SER A 85 -27.00 -34.84 -5.65
N THR A 86 -26.98 -33.65 -5.04
CA THR A 86 -25.84 -32.72 -5.12
C THR A 86 -24.55 -33.39 -4.65
N GLY A 87 -24.60 -34.15 -3.56
CA GLY A 87 -23.42 -34.82 -3.00
C GLY A 87 -22.86 -35.89 -3.93
N GLU A 88 -23.72 -36.70 -4.56
CA GLU A 88 -23.27 -37.78 -5.44
C GLU A 88 -22.74 -37.25 -6.78
N LEU A 89 -23.33 -36.17 -7.32
CA LEU A 89 -22.80 -35.49 -8.50
C LEU A 89 -21.42 -34.88 -8.23
N LEU A 90 -21.23 -34.21 -7.08
CA LEU A 90 -19.94 -33.62 -6.70
C LEU A 90 -18.86 -34.68 -6.47
N LEU A 91 -19.20 -35.84 -5.90
CA LEU A 91 -18.25 -36.94 -5.71
C LEU A 91 -17.85 -37.60 -7.04
N ALA A 92 -18.81 -37.84 -7.93
CA ALA A 92 -18.56 -38.35 -9.27
C ALA A 92 -17.68 -37.39 -10.10
N LEU A 93 -17.92 -36.08 -9.95
CA LEU A 93 -17.09 -35.04 -10.56
C LEU A 93 -15.66 -35.05 -10.00
N LEU A 94 -15.50 -35.19 -8.68
CA LEU A 94 -14.18 -35.21 -8.04
C LEU A 94 -13.32 -36.37 -8.56
N GLU A 95 -13.91 -37.57 -8.70
CA GLU A 95 -13.20 -38.76 -9.18
C GLU A 95 -12.68 -38.63 -10.62
N ARG A 96 -13.34 -37.80 -11.43
CA ARG A 96 -12.96 -37.50 -12.82
C ARG A 96 -12.10 -36.25 -12.95
N SER A 97 -12.00 -35.45 -11.89
CA SER A 97 -11.31 -34.18 -11.92
C SER A 97 -9.79 -34.35 -11.93
N SER A 98 -9.12 -33.34 -12.47
CA SER A 98 -7.66 -33.27 -12.42
C SER A 98 -7.09 -33.08 -11.01
N PHE A 99 -7.94 -32.82 -10.02
CA PHE A 99 -7.57 -32.74 -8.62
C PHE A 99 -7.44 -34.11 -7.93
N ALA A 100 -8.06 -35.18 -8.46
CA ALA A 100 -7.99 -36.53 -7.88
C ALA A 100 -6.92 -37.45 -8.51
N THR A 101 -6.40 -37.09 -9.70
CA THR A 101 -5.37 -37.88 -10.38
C THR A 101 -3.99 -37.48 -9.86
N LYS A 102 -3.23 -38.43 -9.29
CA LYS A 102 -1.81 -38.21 -8.96
C LYS A 102 -1.07 -37.76 -10.23
N PRO A 103 -0.20 -36.74 -10.18
CA PRO A 103 0.64 -36.39 -11.32
C PRO A 103 1.49 -37.62 -11.66
N ALA A 104 1.38 -38.10 -12.90
CA ALA A 104 2.38 -39.02 -13.43
C ALA A 104 3.69 -38.23 -13.55
N ASP A 105 4.79 -38.82 -13.10
CA ASP A 105 6.12 -38.21 -13.12
C ASP A 105 6.41 -37.49 -14.43
N GLY A 106 6.75 -36.19 -14.34
CA GLY A 106 7.58 -35.50 -15.32
C GLY A 106 6.91 -34.86 -16.54
N ASN A 107 5.58 -34.74 -16.63
CA ASN A 107 4.95 -34.03 -17.77
C ASN A 107 3.78 -33.12 -17.32
N GLU A 108 4.08 -32.05 -16.58
CA GLU A 108 3.20 -30.86 -16.57
C GLU A 108 3.48 -30.05 -17.85
N GLY A 109 3.06 -30.59 -19.00
CA GLY A 109 2.95 -29.77 -20.21
C GLY A 109 1.93 -28.68 -19.96
N GLU A 110 2.32 -27.41 -20.16
CA GLU A 110 1.48 -26.23 -20.08
C GLU A 110 0.12 -26.51 -20.72
N ARG A 111 -0.93 -26.54 -19.89
CA ARG A 111 -2.30 -26.64 -20.39
C ARG A 111 -2.57 -25.37 -21.18
N ILE A 112 -2.71 -25.51 -22.50
CA ILE A 112 -3.22 -24.45 -23.37
C ILE A 112 -4.61 -24.08 -22.85
N SER A 113 -4.70 -22.97 -22.12
CA SER A 113 -5.94 -22.47 -21.54
C SER A 113 -6.81 -21.93 -22.67
N SER A 114 -7.98 -22.52 -22.88
CA SER A 114 -8.96 -22.08 -23.89
C SER A 114 -9.70 -20.80 -23.49
N GLY A 115 -9.37 -20.17 -22.35
CA GLY A 115 -10.04 -18.99 -21.81
C GLY A 115 -11.49 -19.19 -21.40
N LEU A 116 -12.00 -20.44 -21.45
CA LEU A 116 -13.39 -20.79 -21.16
C LEU A 116 -13.53 -21.52 -19.81
N PRO A 117 -14.68 -21.39 -19.12
CA PRO A 117 -14.95 -22.07 -17.86
C PRO A 117 -14.82 -23.60 -17.97
N THR A 118 -14.20 -24.20 -16.97
CA THR A 118 -14.06 -25.67 -16.87
C THR A 118 -15.39 -26.36 -16.57
N CYS A 119 -15.47 -27.67 -16.78
CA CYS A 119 -16.63 -28.48 -16.40
C CYS A 119 -16.95 -28.31 -14.91
N GLU A 120 -15.91 -28.34 -14.06
CA GLU A 120 -16.01 -28.17 -12.62
C GLU A 120 -16.60 -26.80 -12.25
N GLU A 121 -16.06 -25.72 -12.81
CA GLU A 121 -16.53 -24.36 -12.57
C GLU A 121 -18.00 -24.19 -12.95
N ARG A 122 -18.41 -24.72 -14.10
CA ARG A 122 -19.80 -24.64 -14.57
C ARG A 122 -20.76 -25.46 -13.72
N ILE A 123 -20.36 -26.65 -13.25
CA ILE A 123 -21.18 -27.45 -12.32
C ILE A 123 -21.28 -26.77 -10.96
N PHE A 124 -20.19 -26.22 -10.42
CA PHE A 124 -20.22 -25.49 -9.15
C PHE A 124 -21.15 -24.28 -9.22
N THR A 125 -21.04 -23.50 -10.30
CA THR A 125 -21.90 -22.33 -10.55
C THR A 125 -23.37 -22.73 -10.67
N LEU A 126 -23.68 -23.77 -11.44
CA LEU A 126 -25.04 -24.30 -11.58
C LEU A 126 -25.62 -24.73 -10.23
N LEU A 127 -24.87 -25.52 -9.46
CA LEU A 127 -25.31 -25.99 -8.15
C LEU A 127 -25.51 -24.83 -7.17
N ALA A 128 -24.61 -23.85 -7.18
CA ALA A 128 -24.73 -22.66 -6.33
C ALA A 128 -26.01 -21.89 -6.64
N GLN A 129 -26.31 -21.66 -7.93
CA GLN A 129 -27.53 -20.98 -8.36
C GLN A 129 -28.79 -21.75 -7.95
N LEU A 130 -28.82 -23.07 -8.13
CA LEU A 130 -29.98 -23.89 -7.76
C LEU A 130 -30.25 -23.89 -6.25
N HIS A 131 -29.20 -23.87 -5.42
CA HIS A 131 -29.34 -23.76 -3.96
C HIS A 131 -29.75 -22.36 -3.51
N LEU A 132 -29.22 -21.31 -4.15
CA LEU A 132 -29.57 -19.92 -3.84
C LEU A 132 -31.02 -19.58 -4.24
N ASN A 133 -31.49 -20.13 -5.37
CA ASN A 133 -32.86 -19.93 -5.85
C ASN A 133 -33.91 -20.77 -5.11
N GLY A 134 -33.48 -21.68 -4.22
CA GLY A 134 -34.38 -22.55 -3.45
C GLY A 134 -35.02 -23.68 -4.27
N SER A 135 -34.57 -23.91 -5.51
CA SER A 135 -35.10 -24.95 -6.41
C SER A 135 -34.82 -26.37 -5.89
N LEU A 136 -33.80 -26.53 -5.03
CA LEU A 136 -33.42 -27.80 -4.42
C LEU A 136 -33.72 -27.76 -2.91
N SER A 137 -34.73 -28.51 -2.46
CA SER A 137 -34.95 -28.75 -1.04
C SER A 137 -34.08 -29.94 -0.60
N LEU A 138 -32.96 -29.66 0.08
CA LEU A 138 -32.09 -30.71 0.62
C LEU A 138 -32.80 -31.45 1.78
N ALA A 139 -33.23 -32.69 1.53
CA ALA A 139 -33.63 -33.58 2.62
C ALA A 139 -32.44 -33.85 3.56
N ALA A 140 -32.70 -34.13 4.84
CA ALA A 140 -31.65 -34.28 5.86
C ALA A 140 -30.57 -35.32 5.50
N LYS A 141 -30.92 -36.35 4.73
CA LYS A 141 -30.00 -37.40 4.25
C LYS A 141 -29.08 -36.90 3.13
N ASP A 142 -29.63 -36.13 2.19
CA ASP A 142 -28.89 -35.58 1.06
C ASP A 142 -27.97 -34.44 1.50
N LEU A 143 -28.35 -33.72 2.55
CA LEU A 143 -27.52 -32.70 3.18
C LEU A 143 -26.23 -33.26 3.76
N HIS A 144 -26.28 -34.44 4.40
CA HIS A 144 -25.07 -35.10 4.90
C HIS A 144 -24.09 -35.43 3.77
N GLN A 145 -24.61 -35.99 2.66
CA GLN A 145 -23.79 -36.31 1.48
C GLN A 145 -23.22 -35.05 0.82
N ALA A 146 -24.02 -33.97 0.71
CA ALA A 146 -23.57 -32.70 0.14
C ALA A 146 -22.45 -32.07 0.97
N VAL A 147 -22.59 -32.01 2.30
CA VAL A 147 -21.55 -31.51 3.21
C VAL A 147 -20.28 -32.35 3.10
N TYR A 148 -20.40 -33.67 3.05
CA TYR A 148 -19.25 -34.55 2.89
C TYR A 148 -18.53 -34.32 1.56
N ALA A 149 -19.27 -34.16 0.47
CA ALA A 149 -18.71 -33.89 -0.84
C ALA A 149 -18.00 -32.53 -0.89
N ILE A 150 -18.60 -31.47 -0.35
CA ILE A 150 -18.01 -30.12 -0.29
C ILE A 150 -16.76 -30.12 0.56
N ALA A 151 -16.80 -30.68 1.78
CA ALA A 151 -15.62 -30.74 2.64
C ALA A 151 -14.47 -31.48 1.97
N ARG A 152 -14.76 -32.55 1.21
CA ARG A 152 -13.73 -33.27 0.43
C ARG A 152 -13.18 -32.43 -0.72
N TRP A 153 -14.01 -31.64 -1.41
CA TRP A 153 -13.56 -30.71 -2.45
C TRP A 153 -12.67 -29.60 -1.89
N LEU A 154 -13.10 -28.94 -0.81
CA LEU A 154 -12.33 -27.92 -0.10
C LEU A 154 -10.96 -28.48 0.32
N ARG A 155 -10.95 -29.72 0.84
CA ARG A 155 -9.73 -30.43 1.20
C ARG A 155 -8.75 -30.59 0.05
N VAL A 156 -9.19 -31.28 -1.00
CA VAL A 156 -8.31 -31.65 -2.12
C VAL A 156 -7.79 -30.41 -2.84
N VAL A 157 -8.59 -29.35 -2.93
CA VAL A 157 -8.18 -28.10 -3.58
C VAL A 157 -7.15 -27.35 -2.73
N HIS A 158 -7.40 -27.14 -1.43
CA HIS A 158 -6.44 -26.40 -0.61
C HIS A 158 -5.13 -27.19 -0.40
N GLU A 159 -5.17 -28.52 -0.24
CA GLU A 159 -3.96 -29.34 -0.12
C GLU A 159 -3.10 -29.23 -1.40
N ARG A 160 -3.72 -29.23 -2.59
CA ARG A 160 -2.98 -29.07 -3.84
C ARG A 160 -2.36 -27.68 -3.98
N GLU A 161 -3.11 -26.64 -3.64
CA GLU A 161 -2.62 -25.26 -3.79
C GLU A 161 -1.54 -24.93 -2.76
N SER A 162 -1.72 -25.34 -1.50
CA SER A 162 -0.70 -25.21 -0.46
C SER A 162 0.59 -25.94 -0.85
N ASN A 163 0.50 -27.14 -1.43
CA ASN A 163 1.68 -27.85 -1.94
C ASN A 163 2.35 -27.15 -3.13
N LYS A 164 1.59 -26.48 -4.02
CA LYS A 164 2.19 -25.68 -5.10
C LYS A 164 2.90 -24.45 -4.55
N GLN A 165 2.31 -23.77 -3.57
CA GLN A 165 2.89 -22.60 -2.91
C GLN A 165 4.21 -22.94 -2.20
N LEU A 166 4.29 -24.09 -1.53
CA LEU A 166 5.50 -24.52 -0.83
C LEU A 166 6.65 -24.94 -1.76
N ASN A 167 6.35 -25.38 -2.98
CA ASN A 167 7.33 -25.94 -3.92
C ASN A 167 7.73 -24.95 -5.04
N SER A 168 7.18 -23.72 -5.06
CA SER A 168 7.49 -22.71 -6.09
C SER A 168 8.48 -21.67 -5.57
N ASP A 169 9.64 -21.59 -6.21
CA ASP A 169 10.69 -20.56 -5.98
C ASP A 169 10.43 -19.27 -6.78
N GLU A 170 9.34 -19.23 -7.56
CA GLU A 170 8.97 -18.10 -8.43
C GLU A 170 7.59 -17.54 -8.08
N LEU A 171 7.45 -16.22 -8.22
CA LEU A 171 6.21 -15.45 -8.04
C LEU A 171 5.13 -15.95 -9.02
N LEU A 172 4.26 -16.86 -8.56
CA LEU A 172 3.21 -17.44 -9.41
C LEU A 172 2.25 -16.36 -9.92
N THR A 173 2.16 -16.21 -11.24
CA THR A 173 1.14 -15.38 -11.87
C THR A 173 -0.23 -16.05 -11.70
N LEU A 174 -1.19 -15.33 -11.10
CA LEU A 174 -2.56 -15.81 -10.90
C LEU A 174 -3.21 -16.08 -12.28
N ASN A 175 -3.53 -17.33 -12.58
CA ASN A 175 -4.23 -17.69 -13.81
C ASN A 175 -5.74 -17.44 -13.61
N THR A 176 -6.32 -16.55 -14.44
CA THR A 176 -7.72 -16.13 -14.35
C THR A 176 -8.72 -17.30 -14.37
N THR A 177 -8.40 -18.38 -15.08
CA THR A 177 -9.24 -19.59 -15.18
C THR A 177 -9.24 -20.43 -13.89
N THR A 178 -8.11 -20.51 -13.19
CA THR A 178 -8.07 -21.17 -11.88
C THR A 178 -8.80 -20.34 -10.82
N CYS A 179 -8.76 -19.01 -10.92
CA CYS A 179 -9.50 -18.13 -10.02
C CYS A 179 -11.02 -18.34 -10.15
N GLY A 180 -11.56 -18.47 -11.37
CA GLY A 180 -12.99 -18.72 -11.60
C GLY A 180 -13.49 -20.02 -10.96
N LEU A 181 -12.72 -21.12 -11.09
CA LEU A 181 -13.05 -22.40 -10.46
C LEU A 181 -13.07 -22.30 -8.93
N TYR A 182 -12.08 -21.66 -8.34
CA TYR A 182 -11.96 -21.51 -6.89
C TYR A 182 -13.06 -20.61 -6.30
N ASP A 183 -13.43 -19.53 -7.00
CA ASP A 183 -14.56 -18.69 -6.61
C ASP A 183 -15.90 -19.42 -6.76
N ALA A 184 -16.07 -20.23 -7.81
CA ALA A 184 -17.29 -21.03 -8.00
C ALA A 184 -17.45 -22.07 -6.87
N LEU A 185 -16.37 -22.74 -6.47
CA LEU A 185 -16.39 -23.67 -5.32
C LEU A 185 -16.67 -22.95 -4.00
N GLY A 186 -16.05 -21.79 -3.77
CA GLY A 186 -16.32 -20.95 -2.60
C GLY A 186 -17.79 -20.50 -2.53
N THR A 187 -18.36 -20.09 -3.67
CA THR A 187 -19.76 -19.70 -3.80
C THR A 187 -20.70 -20.88 -3.51
N LEU A 188 -20.41 -22.07 -4.03
CA LEU A 188 -21.18 -23.28 -3.75
C LEU A 188 -21.13 -23.66 -2.26
N ALA A 189 -19.95 -23.61 -1.66
CA ALA A 189 -19.77 -23.87 -0.23
C ALA A 189 -20.60 -22.91 0.62
N LEU A 190 -20.57 -21.60 0.30
CA LEU A 190 -21.41 -20.59 0.95
C LEU A 190 -22.91 -20.83 0.74
N ALA A 191 -23.33 -21.23 -0.46
CA ALA A 191 -24.74 -21.48 -0.77
C ALA A 191 -25.32 -22.66 0.04
N ILE A 192 -24.54 -23.72 0.27
CA ILE A 192 -24.98 -24.92 1.00
C ILE A 192 -24.79 -24.76 2.51
N LEU A 193 -23.61 -24.31 2.96
CA LEU A 193 -23.26 -24.20 4.38
C LEU A 193 -23.85 -22.94 5.04
N GLY A 194 -24.10 -21.89 4.27
CA GLY A 194 -24.73 -20.65 4.72
C GLY A 194 -26.26 -20.68 4.71
N ASN A 195 -26.88 -21.75 4.22
CA ASN A 195 -28.33 -21.86 4.13
C ASN A 195 -28.99 -21.89 5.53
N GLN A 196 -30.09 -21.18 5.73
CA GLN A 196 -30.80 -21.16 7.01
C GLN A 196 -31.28 -22.55 7.46
N SER A 197 -31.64 -23.42 6.49
CA SER A 197 -32.02 -24.82 6.76
C SER A 197 -30.87 -25.64 7.36
N PHE A 198 -29.61 -25.23 7.13
CA PHE A 198 -28.42 -25.87 7.66
C PHE A 198 -28.33 -25.79 9.19
N ARG A 199 -28.97 -24.78 9.81
CA ARG A 199 -28.99 -24.64 11.28
C ARG A 199 -29.64 -25.84 11.98
N SER A 200 -30.54 -26.55 11.29
CA SER A 200 -31.19 -27.75 11.82
C SER A 200 -30.22 -28.94 12.00
N VAL A 201 -29.05 -28.91 11.34
CA VAL A 201 -28.02 -29.96 11.39
C VAL A 201 -27.33 -30.06 12.74
N ALA A 202 -27.35 -28.98 13.55
CA ALA A 202 -26.80 -28.99 14.92
C ALA A 202 -27.33 -30.15 15.79
N LYS A 203 -28.57 -30.56 15.54
CA LYS A 203 -29.25 -31.64 16.29
C LYS A 203 -28.81 -33.04 15.86
N GLN A 204 -28.11 -33.19 14.74
CA GLN A 204 -27.79 -34.48 14.14
C GLN A 204 -26.48 -35.06 14.74
N LYS A 205 -26.47 -36.35 15.06
CA LYS A 205 -25.33 -37.02 15.72
C LYS A 205 -24.05 -37.00 14.87
N TRP A 206 -24.17 -37.15 13.55
CA TRP A 206 -23.01 -37.14 12.65
C TRP A 206 -22.33 -35.78 12.57
N TRP A 207 -23.07 -34.67 12.76
CA TRP A 207 -22.50 -33.33 12.74
C TRP A 207 -21.56 -33.11 13.91
N LYS A 208 -21.97 -33.54 15.12
CA LYS A 208 -21.12 -33.43 16.32
C LYS A 208 -19.76 -34.12 16.13
N GLN A 209 -19.71 -35.22 15.37
CA GLN A 209 -18.47 -35.95 15.10
C GLN A 209 -17.61 -35.32 13.99
N ARG A 210 -18.24 -34.68 12.99
CA ARG A 210 -17.56 -34.19 11.77
C ARG A 210 -17.37 -32.67 11.71
N ARG A 211 -17.99 -31.92 12.62
CA ARG A 211 -17.95 -30.45 12.63
C ARG A 211 -16.53 -29.90 12.65
N SER A 212 -15.66 -30.42 13.51
CA SER A 212 -14.27 -29.95 13.62
C SER A 212 -13.49 -30.14 12.32
N LEU A 213 -13.75 -31.22 11.60
CA LEU A 213 -13.19 -31.46 10.28
C LEU A 213 -13.74 -30.46 9.27
N VAL A 214 -15.06 -30.31 9.15
CA VAL A 214 -15.67 -29.37 8.19
C VAL A 214 -15.20 -27.93 8.44
N VAL A 215 -15.15 -27.49 9.69
CA VAL A 215 -14.65 -26.15 10.06
C VAL A 215 -13.19 -25.98 9.67
N ARG A 216 -12.34 -26.99 9.91
CA ARG A 216 -10.94 -26.96 9.48
C ARG A 216 -10.81 -26.81 7.96
N GLU A 217 -11.50 -27.65 7.18
CA GLU A 217 -11.45 -27.58 5.72
C GLU A 217 -11.94 -26.22 5.17
N MET A 218 -12.92 -25.59 5.83
CA MET A 218 -13.40 -24.25 5.47
C MET A 218 -12.35 -23.17 5.75
N LEU A 219 -11.68 -23.23 6.90
CA LEU A 219 -10.64 -22.27 7.29
C LEU A 219 -9.39 -22.42 6.41
N ASP A 220 -8.93 -23.66 6.19
CA ASP A 220 -7.74 -23.94 5.39
C ASP A 220 -7.96 -23.54 3.92
N TYR A 221 -9.18 -23.71 3.40
CA TYR A 221 -9.52 -23.23 2.05
C TYR A 221 -9.59 -21.69 1.97
N ASP A 222 -10.22 -21.03 2.95
CA ASP A 222 -10.30 -19.56 2.98
C ASP A 222 -8.90 -18.94 3.04
N MET A 223 -8.02 -19.49 3.88
CA MET A 223 -6.66 -19.01 4.08
C MET A 223 -5.72 -19.34 2.90
N HIS A 224 -5.64 -20.61 2.49
CA HIS A 224 -4.66 -21.03 1.48
C HIS A 224 -5.09 -20.75 0.03
N VAL A 225 -6.39 -20.58 -0.22
CA VAL A 225 -6.94 -20.39 -1.57
C VAL A 225 -7.53 -18.99 -1.72
N LEU A 226 -8.62 -18.67 -1.02
CA LEU A 226 -9.37 -17.43 -1.27
C LEU A 226 -8.59 -16.15 -0.91
N GLN A 227 -7.89 -16.15 0.23
CA GLN A 227 -7.06 -15.02 0.66
C GLN A 227 -5.85 -14.84 -0.24
N TRP A 228 -5.17 -15.94 -0.58
CA TRP A 228 -4.01 -15.91 -1.47
C TRP A 228 -4.35 -15.35 -2.87
N MET A 229 -5.53 -15.70 -3.40
CA MET A 229 -6.02 -15.19 -4.67
C MET A 229 -6.62 -13.78 -4.61
N GLN A 230 -6.73 -13.17 -3.43
CA GLN A 230 -7.45 -11.91 -3.21
C GLN A 230 -8.91 -11.93 -3.69
N SER A 231 -9.59 -13.07 -3.50
CA SER A 231 -11.00 -13.23 -3.87
C SER A 231 -11.91 -12.29 -3.08
N GLN A 232 -13.00 -11.83 -3.71
CA GLN A 232 -14.09 -11.09 -3.03
C GLN A 232 -14.86 -11.95 -1.99
N LEU A 233 -14.65 -13.26 -2.01
CA LEU A 233 -15.20 -14.21 -1.04
C LEU A 233 -14.27 -14.45 0.16
N SER A 234 -13.06 -13.90 0.14
CA SER A 234 -12.09 -13.99 1.22
C SER A 234 -12.70 -13.58 2.57
N GLY A 235 -12.47 -14.39 3.61
CA GLY A 235 -13.00 -14.19 4.96
C GLY A 235 -14.49 -14.55 5.15
N ARG A 236 -15.25 -14.84 4.09
CA ARG A 236 -16.68 -15.18 4.22
C ARG A 236 -16.92 -16.57 4.80
N LEU A 237 -16.09 -17.56 4.43
CA LEU A 237 -16.19 -18.89 5.04
C LEU A 237 -15.72 -18.83 6.49
N GLN A 238 -14.66 -18.07 6.78
CA GLN A 238 -14.21 -17.81 8.14
C GLN A 238 -15.32 -17.18 8.98
N ALA A 239 -16.06 -16.20 8.45
CA ALA A 239 -17.20 -15.59 9.14
C ALA A 239 -18.32 -16.60 9.47
N LEU A 240 -18.62 -17.54 8.57
CA LEU A 240 -19.62 -18.60 8.84
C LEU A 240 -19.19 -19.52 9.98
N THR A 241 -17.90 -19.86 10.09
CA THR A 241 -17.41 -20.73 11.17
C THR A 241 -17.62 -20.14 12.57
N ARG A 242 -17.83 -18.82 12.68
CA ARG A 242 -18.12 -18.09 13.92
C ARG A 242 -19.60 -18.12 14.32
N MET A 243 -20.48 -18.75 13.53
CA MET A 243 -21.91 -18.82 13.79
C MET A 243 -22.38 -20.27 14.03
N PRO A 244 -23.46 -20.51 14.80
CA PRO A 244 -24.09 -21.84 14.85
C PRO A 244 -24.58 -22.27 13.46
N PRO A 245 -24.39 -23.56 13.05
CA PRO A 245 -24.02 -24.72 13.88
C PRO A 245 -22.51 -25.04 13.93
N PHE A 246 -21.64 -24.14 13.46
CA PHE A 246 -20.18 -24.37 13.35
C PHE A 246 -19.43 -24.16 14.66
N VAL A 247 -19.95 -23.33 15.56
CA VAL A 247 -19.40 -23.13 16.91
C VAL A 247 -19.93 -24.20 17.88
N GLU A 248 -19.11 -24.60 18.84
CA GLU A 248 -19.56 -25.43 19.96
C GLU A 248 -20.66 -24.72 20.74
N SER A 249 -21.76 -25.41 21.02
CA SER A 249 -22.83 -24.87 21.85
C SER A 249 -22.91 -25.65 23.15
N ASP A 250 -23.05 -24.94 24.27
CA ASP A 250 -23.33 -25.52 25.58
C ASP A 250 -24.74 -26.16 25.61
N SER A 251 -25.06 -26.87 26.68
CA SER A 251 -26.35 -27.47 27.00
C SER A 251 -27.55 -26.53 26.81
N ASP A 252 -27.36 -25.22 27.01
CA ASP A 252 -28.37 -24.17 26.80
C ASP A 252 -28.40 -23.58 25.37
N GLY A 253 -27.62 -24.14 24.43
CA GLY A 253 -27.57 -23.68 23.03
C GLY A 253 -26.75 -22.40 22.81
N ARG A 254 -25.99 -21.95 23.82
CA ARG A 254 -25.10 -20.78 23.71
C ARG A 254 -23.73 -21.17 23.16
N PRO A 255 -23.14 -20.40 22.23
CA PRO A 255 -21.81 -20.70 21.71
C PRO A 255 -20.75 -20.62 22.82
N ILE A 256 -19.92 -21.66 22.94
CA ILE A 256 -18.73 -21.69 23.80
C ILE A 256 -17.64 -20.93 23.07
N ILE A 257 -17.47 -19.65 23.43
CA ILE A 257 -16.48 -18.75 22.83
C ILE A 257 -15.25 -18.73 23.74
N SER A 258 -14.08 -19.10 23.23
CA SER A 258 -12.82 -19.02 23.98
C SER A 258 -12.37 -17.55 24.13
N GLY A 259 -11.62 -17.23 25.20
CA GLY A 259 -11.11 -15.86 25.40
C GLY A 259 -10.26 -15.32 24.22
N GLN A 260 -9.62 -16.21 23.47
CA GLN A 260 -8.88 -15.89 22.25
C GLN A 260 -9.83 -15.51 21.09
N GLN A 261 -10.95 -16.21 20.93
CA GLN A 261 -12.00 -15.86 19.96
C GLN A 261 -12.69 -14.53 20.31
N VAL A 262 -12.80 -14.19 21.60
CA VAL A 262 -13.30 -12.87 22.02
C VAL A 262 -12.33 -11.78 21.56
N LEU A 263 -11.03 -11.95 21.78
CA LEU A 263 -10.01 -10.99 21.35
C LEU A 263 -9.99 -10.82 19.82
N GLU A 264 -10.13 -11.90 19.05
CA GLU A 264 -10.25 -11.88 17.58
C GLU A 264 -11.60 -11.34 17.06
N SER A 265 -12.61 -11.26 17.93
CA SER A 265 -13.93 -10.69 17.61
C SER A 265 -14.05 -9.20 17.93
N VAL A 266 -13.09 -8.65 18.70
CA VAL A 266 -12.92 -7.20 18.82
C VAL A 266 -12.40 -6.71 17.48
N THR A 267 -13.31 -6.28 16.61
CA THR A 267 -12.94 -5.51 15.42
C THR A 267 -12.13 -4.30 15.89
N GLU A 268 -10.86 -4.24 15.48
CA GLU A 268 -10.11 -2.99 15.56
C GLU A 268 -10.98 -1.90 14.97
N LEU A 269 -11.14 -0.79 15.71
CA LEU A 269 -11.90 0.36 15.23
C LEU A 269 -11.35 0.70 13.85
N PRO A 270 -12.18 0.68 12.78
CA PRO A 270 -11.68 1.00 11.45
C PRO A 270 -11.03 2.37 11.53
N VAL A 271 -9.75 2.46 11.14
CA VAL A 271 -9.03 3.74 11.11
C VAL A 271 -9.83 4.65 10.20
N ALA A 272 -10.57 5.59 10.82
CA ALA A 272 -11.46 6.45 10.07
C ALA A 272 -10.61 7.33 9.14
N GLN A 273 -10.72 7.09 7.83
CA GLN A 273 -10.03 7.82 6.77
C GLN A 273 -10.65 9.21 6.59
N THR A 274 -10.57 10.04 7.64
CA THR A 274 -11.15 11.37 7.65
C THR A 274 -10.18 12.40 7.11
N ARG A 275 -10.70 13.38 6.35
CA ARG A 275 -9.96 14.58 5.90
C ARG A 275 -9.30 15.31 7.08
N ALA A 276 -10.01 15.42 8.21
CA ALA A 276 -9.51 16.06 9.43
C ALA A 276 -8.26 15.37 10.00
N GLY A 277 -8.23 14.04 10.01
CA GLY A 277 -7.07 13.30 10.52
C GLY A 277 -5.82 13.53 9.67
N LEU A 278 -5.95 13.60 8.34
CA LEU A 278 -4.82 13.92 7.46
C LEU A 278 -4.38 15.38 7.61
N TYR A 279 -5.33 16.32 7.72
CA TYR A 279 -5.03 17.72 8.00
C TYR A 279 -4.23 17.92 9.29
N ILE A 280 -4.61 17.24 10.38
CA ILE A 280 -3.90 17.29 11.66
C ILE A 280 -2.49 16.72 11.51
N TRP A 281 -2.36 15.56 10.87
CA TRP A 281 -1.06 14.92 10.66
C TRP A 281 -0.12 15.78 9.81
N LEU A 282 -0.60 16.34 8.69
CA LEU A 282 0.20 17.25 7.86
C LEU A 282 0.62 18.51 8.62
N ASN A 283 -0.27 19.09 9.43
CA ASN A 283 0.12 20.19 10.30
C ASN A 283 1.23 19.77 11.27
N ALA A 284 1.14 18.58 11.89
CA ALA A 284 2.19 18.09 12.77
C ALA A 284 3.53 17.91 12.05
N CYS A 285 3.53 17.36 10.83
CA CYS A 285 4.71 17.24 9.98
C CYS A 285 5.33 18.60 9.59
N LEU A 286 4.50 19.64 9.46
CA LEU A 286 4.91 20.98 9.04
C LEU A 286 5.03 21.96 10.21
N CYS A 287 4.92 21.49 11.46
CA CYS A 287 5.11 22.30 12.66
C CYS A 287 6.48 22.02 13.29
N GLY A 288 7.22 23.08 13.64
CA GLY A 288 8.50 22.98 14.33
C GLY A 288 9.64 22.56 13.39
N ARG A 289 9.90 21.25 13.30
CA ARG A 289 10.98 20.66 12.48
C ARG A 289 10.36 19.96 11.27
N PRO A 290 10.37 20.55 10.06
CA PRO A 290 9.74 19.95 8.89
C PRO A 290 10.57 18.78 8.35
N LEU A 291 10.70 17.71 9.13
CA LEU A 291 11.39 16.48 8.76
C LEU A 291 10.41 15.54 8.09
N THR A 292 10.24 15.75 6.79
CA THR A 292 9.26 15.03 5.98
C THR A 292 9.95 14.09 4.99
N ASP A 293 10.51 13.00 5.51
CA ASP A 293 11.07 11.93 4.67
C ASP A 293 10.00 11.38 3.72
N GLU A 294 10.29 11.35 2.42
CA GLU A 294 9.36 10.93 1.37
C GLU A 294 8.79 9.53 1.64
N MET A 295 9.66 8.58 1.98
CA MET A 295 9.30 7.17 2.10
C MET A 295 8.50 6.92 3.38
N ALA A 296 8.88 7.56 4.49
CA ALA A 296 8.11 7.51 5.72
C ALA A 296 6.71 8.10 5.54
N MET A 297 6.59 9.23 4.83
CA MET A 297 5.29 9.83 4.52
C MET A 297 4.44 8.92 3.64
N LEU A 298 4.99 8.39 2.55
CA LEU A 298 4.27 7.47 1.66
C LEU A 298 3.83 6.21 2.39
N SER A 299 4.71 5.59 3.18
CA SER A 299 4.39 4.41 3.98
C SER A 299 3.25 4.69 4.96
N HIS A 300 3.31 5.82 5.67
CA HIS A 300 2.23 6.22 6.58
C HIS A 300 0.90 6.42 5.85
N LEU A 301 0.92 7.09 4.69
CA LEU A 301 -0.28 7.33 3.88
C LEU A 301 -0.84 6.03 3.32
N GLN A 302 -0.02 5.15 2.76
CA GLN A 302 -0.47 3.87 2.21
C GLN A 302 -1.06 2.96 3.30
N ALA A 303 -0.43 2.90 4.48
CA ALA A 303 -0.97 2.17 5.62
C ALA A 303 -2.31 2.74 6.09
N ARG A 304 -2.43 4.07 6.17
CA ARG A 304 -3.67 4.75 6.57
C ARG A 304 -4.84 4.49 5.63
N TYR A 305 -4.56 4.37 4.33
CA TYR A 305 -5.57 4.18 3.29
C TYR A 305 -5.69 2.73 2.80
N ASN A 306 -5.10 1.76 3.50
CA ASN A 306 -5.12 0.34 3.11
C ASN A 306 -4.67 0.08 1.67
N GLY A 307 -3.71 0.86 1.17
CA GLY A 307 -3.21 0.76 -0.20
C GLY A 307 -4.07 1.45 -1.28
N ASP A 308 -5.15 2.15 -0.92
CA ASP A 308 -5.95 2.92 -1.88
C ASP A 308 -5.22 4.22 -2.31
N ASN A 309 -4.34 4.08 -3.30
CA ASN A 309 -3.49 5.18 -3.79
C ASN A 309 -4.29 6.33 -4.43
N GLN A 310 -5.50 6.07 -4.95
CA GLN A 310 -6.36 7.10 -5.52
C GLN A 310 -6.89 8.03 -4.42
N HIS A 311 -7.43 7.46 -3.34
CA HIS A 311 -7.90 8.26 -2.20
C HIS A 311 -6.74 8.95 -1.47
N VAL A 312 -5.56 8.33 -1.39
CA VAL A 312 -4.34 8.99 -0.89
C VAL A 312 -4.06 10.25 -1.70
N ALA A 313 -3.99 10.15 -3.03
CA ALA A 313 -3.66 11.26 -3.91
C ALA A 313 -4.64 12.42 -3.75
N VAL A 314 -5.95 12.15 -3.81
CA VAL A 314 -7.00 13.17 -3.66
C VAL A 314 -6.90 13.84 -2.30
N ASN A 315 -6.89 13.07 -1.22
CA ASN A 315 -6.91 13.62 0.14
C ASN A 315 -5.62 14.36 0.49
N LEU A 316 -4.46 13.92 -0.01
CA LEU A 316 -3.19 14.61 0.17
C LEU A 316 -3.22 16.01 -0.45
N ILE A 317 -3.75 16.15 -1.67
CA ILE A 317 -3.87 17.44 -2.34
C ILE A 317 -4.81 18.36 -1.53
N VAL A 318 -6.02 17.86 -1.23
CA VAL A 318 -7.04 18.64 -0.50
C VAL A 318 -6.50 19.10 0.87
N ALA A 319 -5.94 18.19 1.66
CA ALA A 319 -5.42 18.52 2.99
C ALA A 319 -4.22 19.48 2.92
N SER A 320 -3.38 19.39 1.90
CA SER A 320 -2.26 20.34 1.72
C SER A 320 -2.73 21.77 1.42
N PHE A 321 -3.79 21.92 0.61
CA PHE A 321 -4.43 23.22 0.40
C PHE A 321 -5.11 23.73 1.68
N ASP A 322 -5.77 22.87 2.45
CA ASP A 322 -6.40 23.25 3.72
C ASP A 322 -5.37 23.77 4.74
N VAL A 323 -4.21 23.12 4.84
CA VAL A 323 -3.11 23.56 5.71
C VAL A 323 -2.63 24.95 5.31
N LEU A 324 -2.45 25.21 4.00
CA LEU A 324 -2.02 26.51 3.49
C LEU A 324 -3.08 27.60 3.68
N ALA A 325 -4.34 27.30 3.36
CA ALA A 325 -5.46 28.21 3.55
C ALA A 325 -5.59 28.62 5.02
N ASN A 326 -5.51 27.65 5.94
CA ASN A 326 -5.53 27.92 7.36
C ASN A 326 -4.34 28.77 7.83
N ALA A 327 -3.12 28.55 7.31
CA ALA A 327 -1.96 29.37 7.65
C ALA A 327 -2.16 30.83 7.22
N TYR A 328 -2.73 31.07 6.03
CA TYR A 328 -3.05 32.42 5.57
C TYR A 328 -4.19 33.07 6.37
N LEU A 329 -5.25 32.32 6.70
CA LEU A 329 -6.37 32.82 7.48
C LEU A 329 -5.98 33.18 8.93
N LYS A 330 -5.09 32.40 9.55
CA LYS A 330 -4.56 32.70 10.89
C LYS A 330 -3.57 33.86 10.93
N GLY A 331 -3.09 34.32 9.78
CA GLY A 331 -2.03 35.32 9.71
C GLY A 331 -0.70 34.78 10.25
N ASP A 332 -0.38 33.51 9.99
CA ASP A 332 0.90 32.91 10.39
C ASP A 332 2.09 33.70 9.83
N LEU A 333 3.26 33.56 10.47
CA LEU A 333 4.50 34.18 10.03
C LEU A 333 4.76 33.91 8.53
N PRO A 334 5.19 34.91 7.73
CA PRO A 334 5.42 34.74 6.29
C PRO A 334 6.32 33.56 5.95
N GLN A 335 7.31 33.29 6.80
CA GLN A 335 8.24 32.18 6.66
C GLN A 335 7.54 30.81 6.74
N ARG A 336 6.62 30.65 7.70
CA ARG A 336 5.85 29.40 7.85
C ARG A 336 4.93 29.19 6.65
N ALA A 337 4.25 30.25 6.21
CA ALA A 337 3.40 30.18 5.03
C ALA A 337 4.20 29.84 3.77
N LYS A 338 5.40 30.41 3.61
CA LYS A 338 6.34 30.08 2.53
C LYS A 338 6.74 28.60 2.56
N MET A 339 7.09 28.07 3.73
CA MET A 339 7.46 26.65 3.91
C MET A 339 6.31 25.71 3.55
N ILE A 340 5.08 26.00 3.99
CA ILE A 340 3.87 25.21 3.64
C ILE A 340 3.58 25.32 2.15
N GLN A 341 3.73 26.51 1.56
CA GLN A 341 3.56 26.70 0.12
C GLN A 341 4.60 25.90 -0.67
N SER A 342 5.84 25.84 -0.21
CA SER A 342 6.88 25.01 -0.84
C SER A 342 6.54 23.53 -0.74
N PHE A 343 6.04 23.06 0.40
CA PHE A 343 5.57 21.69 0.57
C PHE A 343 4.48 21.37 -0.46
N LEU A 344 3.46 22.24 -0.57
CA LEU A 344 2.40 22.10 -1.55
C LEU A 344 2.93 22.09 -2.99
N CYS A 345 3.76 23.07 -3.38
CA CYS A 345 4.18 23.26 -4.77
C CYS A 345 5.35 22.37 -5.20
N ASN A 346 6.13 21.80 -4.29
CA ASN A 346 7.31 21.00 -4.62
C ASN A 346 7.23 19.58 -4.09
N LYS A 347 6.86 19.38 -2.81
CA LYS A 347 6.89 18.07 -2.17
C LYS A 347 5.69 17.23 -2.58
N VAL A 348 4.49 17.80 -2.59
CA VAL A 348 3.26 17.07 -2.97
C VAL A 348 3.35 16.54 -4.42
N PRO A 349 3.71 17.33 -5.46
CA PRO A 349 3.89 16.78 -6.81
C PRO A 349 4.90 15.63 -6.87
N LEU A 350 5.99 15.69 -6.11
CA LEU A 350 6.96 14.60 -6.05
C LEU A 350 6.35 13.32 -5.44
N LEU A 351 5.62 13.45 -4.32
CA LEU A 351 4.90 12.34 -3.70
C LEU A 351 3.86 11.73 -4.64
N LEU A 352 3.13 12.57 -5.36
CA LEU A 352 2.15 12.15 -6.38
C LEU A 352 2.83 11.42 -7.55
N ALA A 353 4.01 11.87 -8.00
CA ALA A 353 4.78 11.18 -9.03
C ALA A 353 5.20 9.77 -8.58
N MET A 354 5.63 9.62 -7.34
CA MET A 354 5.95 8.30 -6.77
C MET A 354 4.71 7.42 -6.59
N LEU A 355 3.55 7.99 -6.24
CA LEU A 355 2.30 7.22 -6.17
C LEU A 355 1.78 6.79 -7.54
N SER A 356 2.05 7.57 -8.59
CA SER A 356 1.57 7.32 -9.95
C SER A 356 1.96 5.94 -10.48
N THR A 357 3.12 5.41 -10.06
CA THR A 357 3.62 4.10 -10.48
C THR A 357 2.86 2.93 -9.87
N PHE A 358 2.08 3.17 -8.81
CA PHE A 358 1.33 2.17 -8.06
C PHE A 358 -0.19 2.34 -8.21
N MET A 359 -0.64 3.11 -9.20
CA MET A 359 -2.07 3.35 -9.44
C MET A 359 -2.76 2.12 -10.06
N PRO A 360 -4.02 1.83 -9.69
CA PRO A 360 -4.77 0.74 -10.29
C PRO A 360 -5.08 1.00 -11.77
N PRO A 361 -5.28 -0.06 -12.59
CA PRO A 361 -5.59 0.09 -14.01
C PRO A 361 -6.84 0.95 -14.24
N GLY A 362 -6.72 1.98 -15.08
CA GLY A 362 -7.82 2.90 -15.42
C GLY A 362 -7.92 4.14 -14.55
N ALA A 363 -7.20 4.21 -13.42
CA ALA A 363 -7.08 5.44 -12.62
C ALA A 363 -5.83 6.22 -13.05
N THR A 364 -5.98 7.52 -13.30
CA THR A 364 -4.88 8.42 -13.66
C THR A 364 -4.66 9.47 -12.59
N MET A 365 -3.41 9.91 -12.41
CA MET A 365 -3.10 11.02 -11.50
C MET A 365 -3.78 12.32 -11.93
N ASP A 366 -3.90 12.55 -13.23
CA ASP A 366 -4.64 13.66 -13.81
C ASP A 366 -6.10 13.68 -13.30
N GLY A 367 -6.80 12.55 -13.38
CA GLY A 367 -8.16 12.42 -12.85
C GLY A 367 -8.25 12.63 -11.34
N CYS A 368 -7.26 12.16 -10.57
CA CYS A 368 -7.20 12.38 -9.12
C CYS A 368 -7.07 13.88 -8.79
N ILE A 369 -6.23 14.61 -9.52
CA ILE A 369 -6.05 16.05 -9.29
C ILE A 369 -7.34 16.81 -9.65
N GLN A 370 -8.01 16.45 -10.75
CA GLN A 370 -9.31 17.04 -11.10
C GLN A 370 -10.36 16.81 -10.00
N ILE A 371 -10.47 15.59 -9.48
CA ILE A 371 -11.38 15.25 -8.37
C ILE A 371 -11.03 16.08 -7.12
N ALA A 372 -9.74 16.27 -6.81
CA ALA A 372 -9.32 17.07 -5.66
C ALA A 372 -9.78 18.53 -5.78
N PHE A 373 -9.65 19.14 -6.96
CA PHE A 373 -10.08 20.53 -7.17
C PHE A 373 -11.59 20.75 -7.13
N MET A 374 -12.41 19.70 -7.25
CA MET A 374 -13.84 19.79 -6.96
C MET A 374 -14.14 19.97 -5.46
N GLN A 375 -13.18 19.66 -4.58
CA GLN A 375 -13.32 19.72 -3.12
C GLN A 375 -12.59 20.90 -2.46
N ILE A 376 -11.76 21.62 -3.22
CA ILE A 376 -10.96 22.74 -2.72
C ILE A 376 -11.70 24.05 -3.01
N SER A 377 -12.02 24.80 -1.94
CA SER A 377 -12.50 26.18 -2.05
C SER A 377 -11.32 27.15 -1.97
N MET A 378 -11.30 28.13 -2.86
CA MET A 378 -10.34 29.26 -2.81
C MET A 378 -10.91 30.49 -2.10
N ASP A 379 -12.20 30.45 -1.79
CA ASP A 379 -12.89 31.55 -1.11
C ASP A 379 -12.79 31.36 0.39
N ALA A 380 -12.52 32.47 1.11
CA ALA A 380 -12.53 32.49 2.56
C ALA A 380 -13.95 32.19 3.07
N LEU A 381 -14.06 31.38 4.12
CA LEU A 381 -15.33 31.05 4.74
C LEU A 381 -15.96 32.33 5.34
N PRO A 382 -17.27 32.60 5.12
CA PRO A 382 -17.94 33.75 5.72
C PRO A 382 -17.99 33.69 7.26
N PRO A 383 -18.02 34.84 7.97
CA PRO A 383 -18.03 36.21 7.43
C PRO A 383 -16.64 36.65 6.94
N LEU A 384 -16.62 37.37 5.81
CA LEU A 384 -15.39 37.85 5.18
C LEU A 384 -14.76 38.97 6.03
N GLU A 385 -13.71 38.65 6.76
CA GLU A 385 -12.93 39.63 7.52
C GLU A 385 -12.05 40.49 6.58
N VAL A 386 -11.63 41.66 7.08
CA VAL A 386 -10.68 42.55 6.40
C VAL A 386 -9.37 41.79 6.17
N GLY A 387 -9.03 41.50 4.91
CA GLY A 387 -7.87 40.68 4.53
C GLY A 387 -8.20 39.39 3.78
N SER A 388 -9.46 38.96 3.78
CA SER A 388 -9.94 37.78 3.05
C SER A 388 -9.66 37.81 1.53
N ALA A 389 -9.69 39.00 0.91
CA ALA A 389 -9.33 39.17 -0.50
C ALA A 389 -7.84 38.88 -0.79
N ASN A 390 -6.93 39.24 0.12
CA ASN A 390 -5.50 38.96 0.00
C ASN A 390 -5.21 37.46 0.16
N VAL A 391 -5.91 36.80 1.08
CA VAL A 391 -5.82 35.33 1.25
C VAL A 391 -6.25 34.61 -0.03
N ARG A 392 -7.36 35.04 -0.64
CA ARG A 392 -7.85 34.49 -1.92
C ARG A 392 -6.82 34.63 -3.03
N GLU A 393 -6.21 35.80 -3.19
CA GLU A 393 -5.16 36.03 -4.20
C GLU A 393 -3.96 35.09 -4.00
N LYS A 394 -3.48 34.95 -2.76
CA LYS A 394 -2.39 34.03 -2.41
C LYS A 394 -2.74 32.56 -2.69
N LEU A 395 -3.97 32.14 -2.42
CA LEU A 395 -4.44 30.78 -2.70
C LEU A 395 -4.57 30.51 -4.21
N VAL A 396 -5.07 31.48 -4.98
CA VAL A 396 -5.12 31.40 -6.44
C VAL A 396 -3.72 31.27 -7.02
N GLN A 397 -2.75 32.04 -6.53
CA GLN A 397 -1.35 31.93 -6.93
C GLN A 397 -0.74 30.57 -6.53
N ALA A 398 -1.06 30.05 -5.35
CA ALA A 398 -0.62 28.74 -4.91
C ALA A 398 -1.19 27.62 -5.78
N ARG A 399 -2.48 27.70 -6.15
CA ARG A 399 -3.11 26.79 -7.12
C ARG A 399 -2.37 26.79 -8.45
N PHE A 400 -2.09 27.97 -8.99
CA PHE A 400 -1.38 28.09 -10.26
C PHE A 400 0.02 27.47 -10.19
N ASN A 401 0.79 27.77 -9.13
CA ASN A 401 2.12 27.21 -8.93
C ASN A 401 2.10 25.69 -8.76
N PHE A 402 1.13 25.14 -8.02
CA PHE A 402 0.94 23.71 -7.84
C PHE A 402 0.64 22.99 -9.17
N LEU A 403 -0.30 23.51 -9.96
CA LEU A 403 -0.65 22.92 -11.26
C LEU A 403 0.53 22.95 -12.23
N ARG A 404 1.29 24.05 -12.23
CA ARG A 404 2.53 24.16 -13.01
C ARG A 404 3.57 23.11 -12.59
N ALA A 405 3.76 22.90 -11.28
CA ALA A 405 4.66 21.87 -10.79
C ALA A 405 4.18 20.45 -11.15
N CYS A 406 2.87 20.20 -11.14
CA CYS A 406 2.29 18.94 -11.62
C CYS A 406 2.59 18.70 -13.11
N ALA A 407 2.51 19.74 -13.95
CA ALA A 407 2.91 19.66 -15.36
C ALA A 407 4.41 19.34 -15.51
N LEU A 408 5.26 20.02 -14.73
CA LEU A 408 6.72 19.81 -14.74
C LEU A 408 7.10 18.35 -14.43
N HIS A 409 6.38 17.73 -13.49
CA HIS A 409 6.56 16.33 -13.09
C HIS A 409 5.72 15.33 -13.91
N GLN A 410 5.10 15.77 -15.01
CA GLN A 410 4.34 14.93 -15.96
C GLN A 410 3.11 14.24 -15.34
N LEU A 411 2.54 14.82 -14.27
CA LEU A 411 1.32 14.31 -13.63
C LEU A 411 0.05 14.70 -14.36
N MET A 412 0.12 15.76 -15.18
CA MET A 412 -1.03 16.36 -15.86
C MET A 412 -0.60 17.01 -17.17
N LEU A 413 -1.49 17.01 -18.16
CA LEU A 413 -1.31 17.73 -19.42
C LEU A 413 -1.66 19.22 -19.27
N GLU A 414 -0.94 20.10 -19.97
CA GLU A 414 -1.20 21.55 -19.93
C GLU A 414 -2.63 21.91 -20.40
N SER A 415 -3.20 21.15 -21.33
CA SER A 415 -4.58 21.30 -21.77
C SER A 415 -5.59 21.13 -20.63
N ASN A 416 -5.31 20.23 -19.69
CA ASN A 416 -6.21 19.91 -18.58
C ASN A 416 -6.11 20.93 -17.45
N ILE A 417 -4.98 21.65 -17.36
CA ILE A 417 -4.79 22.75 -16.43
C ILE A 417 -5.75 23.91 -16.76
N GLY A 418 -5.93 24.21 -18.06
CA GLY A 418 -6.89 25.22 -18.50
C GLY A 418 -8.32 24.91 -18.05
N ASN A 419 -8.71 23.63 -18.07
CA ASN A 419 -10.03 23.19 -17.61
C ASN A 419 -10.24 23.42 -16.10
N ILE A 420 -9.20 23.20 -15.28
CA ILE A 420 -9.27 23.41 -13.82
C ILE A 420 -9.29 24.91 -13.47
N LEU A 421 -8.54 25.73 -14.22
CA LEU A 421 -8.48 27.17 -13.99
C LEU A 421 -9.69 27.92 -14.55
N GLY A 422 -10.39 27.35 -15.55
CA GLY A 422 -11.48 27.99 -16.26
C GLY A 422 -11.03 29.05 -17.27
N GLU A 423 -9.72 29.15 -17.50
CA GLU A 423 -9.07 30.14 -18.37
C GLU A 423 -7.98 29.47 -19.23
N HIS A 424 -7.78 29.96 -20.45
CA HIS A 424 -6.66 29.52 -21.27
C HIS A 424 -5.37 30.15 -20.74
N VAL A 425 -4.54 29.35 -20.07
CA VAL A 425 -3.27 29.81 -19.51
C VAL A 425 -2.10 29.18 -20.25
N GLN A 426 -1.21 30.01 -20.81
CA GLN A 426 0.08 29.56 -21.32
C GLN A 426 1.08 29.48 -20.16
N LEU A 427 1.63 28.29 -19.92
CA LEU A 427 2.68 28.10 -18.93
C LEU A 427 4.02 28.53 -19.54
N ASN A 428 4.70 29.46 -18.87
CA ASN A 428 6.09 29.75 -19.20
C ASN A 428 6.92 28.47 -18.97
N LYS A 429 7.71 28.07 -19.97
CA LYS A 429 8.58 26.89 -19.89
C LYS A 429 9.66 27.14 -18.83
N ILE A 430 9.61 26.37 -17.75
CA ILE A 430 10.60 26.39 -16.68
C ILE A 430 11.42 25.09 -16.78
N PRO A 431 12.76 25.16 -16.68
CA PRO A 431 13.57 23.96 -16.73
C PRO A 431 13.27 23.06 -15.52
N ARG A 432 13.09 21.76 -15.78
CA ARG A 432 13.08 20.74 -14.72
C ARG A 432 14.53 20.46 -14.34
N PHE A 433 14.87 20.72 -13.09
CA PHE A 433 16.20 20.39 -12.59
C PHE A 433 16.26 18.95 -12.09
N THR A 434 17.43 18.35 -12.25
CA THR A 434 17.79 17.05 -11.66
C THR A 434 18.92 17.28 -10.68
N LYS A 435 18.95 16.50 -9.61
CA LYS A 435 20.00 16.56 -8.58
C LYS A 435 21.39 16.46 -9.22
N ASP A 436 21.64 15.41 -10.00
CA ASP A 436 22.94 15.17 -10.63
C ASP A 436 23.33 16.28 -11.62
N GLY A 437 22.35 16.83 -12.34
CA GLY A 437 22.58 17.93 -13.26
C GLY A 437 23.04 19.19 -12.53
N LEU A 438 22.39 19.53 -11.41
CA LEU A 438 22.76 20.68 -10.59
C LEU A 438 24.09 20.47 -9.87
N VAL A 439 24.37 19.27 -9.34
CA VAL A 439 25.65 18.97 -8.67
C VAL A 439 26.81 19.21 -9.63
N ARG A 440 26.71 18.74 -10.88
CA ARG A 440 27.74 18.97 -11.91
C ARG A 440 27.91 20.44 -12.30
N GLN A 441 26.85 21.24 -12.21
CA GLN A 441 26.91 22.68 -12.50
C GLN A 441 27.56 23.45 -11.34
N CYS A 442 27.19 23.11 -10.11
CA CYS A 442 27.65 23.81 -8.91
C CYS A 442 29.05 23.38 -8.45
N SER A 443 29.52 22.17 -8.79
CA SER A 443 30.83 21.65 -8.33
C SER A 443 32.01 22.56 -8.69
N ASN A 444 31.90 23.28 -9.82
CA ASN A 444 32.95 24.19 -10.29
C ASN A 444 32.65 25.67 -9.96
N ASN A 445 31.46 25.98 -9.43
CA ASN A 445 31.04 27.34 -9.09
C ASN A 445 29.96 27.30 -8.00
N ILE A 446 30.40 27.16 -6.76
CA ILE A 446 29.54 27.08 -5.57
C ILE A 446 28.67 28.34 -5.39
N GLY A 447 29.12 29.49 -5.87
CA GLY A 447 28.35 30.74 -5.81
C GLY A 447 27.01 30.69 -6.56
N GLN A 448 26.84 29.77 -7.52
CA GLN A 448 25.55 29.61 -8.22
C GLN A 448 24.42 29.11 -7.31
N ILE A 449 24.74 28.51 -6.16
CA ILE A 449 23.73 28.03 -5.21
C ILE A 449 22.90 29.20 -4.65
N ASP A 450 23.47 30.41 -4.54
CA ASP A 450 22.77 31.62 -4.09
C ASP A 450 21.54 31.90 -4.98
N GLY A 451 21.73 31.91 -6.30
CA GLY A 451 20.63 32.10 -7.26
C GLY A 451 19.67 30.91 -7.36
N LEU A 452 20.07 29.71 -6.91
CA LEU A 452 19.16 28.57 -6.82
C LEU A 452 18.24 28.66 -5.60
N LEU A 453 18.70 29.27 -4.50
CA LEU A 453 17.93 29.48 -3.28
C LEU A 453 16.90 30.61 -3.40
N ASP A 454 16.96 31.39 -4.49
CA ASP A 454 15.95 32.39 -4.80
C ASP A 454 14.52 31.80 -4.85
N HIS A 455 13.57 32.56 -4.30
CA HIS A 455 12.17 32.18 -4.13
C HIS A 455 11.49 31.51 -5.35
N PRO A 456 11.63 31.98 -6.61
CA PRO A 456 10.98 31.34 -7.75
C PRO A 456 11.40 29.88 -7.93
N THR A 457 12.69 29.57 -7.81
CA THR A 457 13.23 28.21 -7.95
C THR A 457 12.70 27.30 -6.85
N MET A 458 12.55 27.84 -5.64
CA MET A 458 12.04 27.14 -4.45
C MET A 458 10.52 26.93 -4.43
N MET A 459 9.77 27.42 -5.42
CA MET A 459 8.29 27.32 -5.46
C MET A 459 7.73 26.69 -6.75
N GLN A 460 8.60 26.09 -7.56
CA GLN A 460 8.31 25.72 -8.95
C GLN A 460 8.35 24.22 -9.25
N GLY A 461 8.47 23.38 -8.24
CA GLY A 461 8.63 21.93 -8.38
C GLY A 461 10.09 21.47 -8.37
N ASN A 462 11.05 22.39 -8.20
CA ASN A 462 12.49 22.11 -8.27
C ASN A 462 13.20 22.08 -6.91
N ALA A 463 12.51 22.40 -5.80
CA ALA A 463 13.14 22.53 -4.48
C ALA A 463 13.89 21.27 -4.03
N GLY A 464 13.35 20.08 -4.31
CA GLY A 464 14.00 18.81 -3.94
C GLY A 464 15.33 18.57 -4.67
N ALA A 465 15.43 18.95 -5.95
CA ALA A 465 16.68 18.83 -6.70
C ALA A 465 17.75 19.79 -6.17
N VAL A 466 17.35 21.01 -5.77
CA VAL A 466 18.28 21.99 -5.17
C VAL A 466 18.71 21.55 -3.78
N ALA A 467 17.78 21.08 -2.93
CA ALA A 467 18.10 20.55 -1.61
C ALA A 467 19.12 19.39 -1.70
N GLY A 468 18.89 18.44 -2.61
CA GLY A 468 19.83 17.35 -2.88
C GLY A 468 21.18 17.83 -3.41
N CYS A 469 21.21 18.88 -4.24
CA CYS A 469 22.45 19.49 -4.73
C CYS A 469 23.27 20.12 -3.59
N ILE A 470 22.63 20.83 -2.67
CA ILE A 470 23.27 21.47 -1.52
C ILE A 470 23.91 20.41 -0.61
N VAL A 471 23.16 19.36 -0.27
CA VAL A 471 23.62 18.28 0.61
C VAL A 471 24.82 17.56 -0.02
N ASP A 472 24.77 17.22 -1.30
CA ASP A 472 25.85 16.51 -1.98
C ASP A 472 27.11 17.36 -2.13
N ASN A 473 26.98 18.64 -2.49
CA ASN A 473 28.14 19.53 -2.56
C ASN A 473 28.76 19.74 -1.18
N LEU A 474 27.96 19.94 -0.14
CA LEU A 474 28.45 20.04 1.23
C LEU A 474 29.22 18.79 1.66
N ASN A 475 28.64 17.61 1.41
CA ASN A 475 29.29 16.33 1.70
C ASN A 475 30.60 16.15 0.96
N SER A 476 30.60 16.46 -0.35
CA SER A 476 31.79 16.38 -1.20
C SER A 476 32.90 17.32 -0.71
N LEU A 477 32.56 18.56 -0.39
CA LEU A 477 33.52 19.57 0.10
C LEU A 477 34.10 19.19 1.46
N CYS A 478 33.27 18.67 2.38
CA CYS A 478 33.74 18.16 3.68
C CYS A 478 34.67 16.95 3.50
N PHE A 479 34.29 15.99 2.64
CA PHE A 479 35.09 14.79 2.38
C PHE A 479 36.44 15.12 1.76
N ASN A 480 36.47 16.05 0.80
CA ASN A 480 37.70 16.50 0.14
C ASN A 480 38.51 17.50 0.99
N LYS A 481 37.99 17.94 2.14
CA LYS A 481 38.56 19.01 2.97
C LYS A 481 38.83 20.32 2.19
N ASP A 482 37.98 20.64 1.22
CA ASP A 482 38.03 21.93 0.51
C ASP A 482 37.30 23.00 1.33
N THR A 483 38.01 23.55 2.32
CA THR A 483 37.49 24.44 3.35
C THR A 483 37.15 25.84 2.81
N MET A 484 37.83 26.31 1.76
CA MET A 484 37.56 27.61 1.13
C MET A 484 36.22 27.60 0.38
N SER A 485 36.01 26.60 -0.47
CA SER A 485 34.74 26.43 -1.19
C SER A 485 33.60 26.16 -0.20
N LEU A 486 33.87 25.39 0.87
CA LEU A 486 32.91 25.12 1.93
C LEU A 486 32.52 26.38 2.70
N LYS A 487 33.47 27.27 3.04
CA LYS A 487 33.19 28.59 3.62
C LYS A 487 32.24 29.39 2.74
N THR A 488 32.49 29.41 1.42
CA THR A 488 31.63 30.11 0.46
C THR A 488 30.21 29.55 0.50
N LEU A 489 30.05 28.22 0.47
CA LEU A 489 28.75 27.57 0.60
C LEU A 489 28.08 27.91 1.94
N CYS A 490 28.82 27.82 3.05
CA CYS A 490 28.28 28.07 4.37
C CYS A 490 27.76 29.52 4.51
N ASN A 491 28.49 30.49 3.96
CA ASN A 491 28.07 31.89 3.97
C ASN A 491 26.80 32.12 3.15
N VAL A 492 26.63 31.44 2.02
CA VAL A 492 25.38 31.47 1.24
C VAL A 492 24.23 30.88 2.06
N LEU A 493 24.42 29.71 2.68
CA LEU A 493 23.39 29.06 3.48
C LEU A 493 23.00 29.86 4.73
N ILE A 494 23.96 30.55 5.37
CA ILE A 494 23.68 31.44 6.51
C ILE A 494 22.80 32.62 6.07
N LYS A 495 23.08 33.25 4.91
CA LYS A 495 22.22 34.31 4.35
C LYS A 495 20.80 33.81 4.08
N HIS A 496 20.67 32.54 3.68
CA HIS A 496 19.43 31.85 3.39
C HIS A 496 18.95 30.93 4.52
N ILE A 497 19.28 31.23 5.80
CA ILE A 497 18.99 30.32 6.92
C ILE A 497 17.50 29.99 7.07
N ASN A 498 16.62 30.89 6.66
CA ASN A 498 15.18 30.65 6.62
C ASN A 498 14.79 29.64 5.54
N ASP A 499 15.44 29.65 4.38
CA ASP A 499 15.16 28.71 3.28
C ASP A 499 15.62 27.29 3.61
N MET A 500 16.44 27.11 4.65
CA MET A 500 16.77 25.79 5.17
C MET A 500 15.54 25.03 5.69
N ASP A 501 14.46 25.72 6.06
CA ASP A 501 13.19 25.07 6.41
C ASP A 501 12.63 24.27 5.22
N ILE A 502 12.89 24.73 3.99
CA ILE A 502 12.49 24.05 2.74
C ILE A 502 13.49 22.93 2.42
N VAL A 503 14.80 23.16 2.58
CA VAL A 503 15.83 22.14 2.33
C VAL A 503 15.61 20.91 3.23
N LEU A 504 15.29 21.14 4.51
CA LEU A 504 15.04 20.07 5.48
C LEU A 504 13.75 19.29 5.24
N GLN A 505 12.83 19.78 4.39
CA GLN A 505 11.72 18.94 3.92
C GLN A 505 12.21 17.74 3.10
N TYR A 506 13.42 17.79 2.52
CA TYR A 506 13.98 16.78 1.61
C TYR A 506 15.22 16.07 2.15
N SER A 507 15.73 16.48 3.31
CA SER A 507 16.97 15.91 3.86
C SER A 507 16.91 15.86 5.38
N GLN A 508 17.45 14.78 5.94
CA GLN A 508 17.60 14.66 7.39
C GLN A 508 18.72 15.60 7.89
N PRO A 509 18.62 16.15 9.12
CA PRO A 509 19.62 17.07 9.64
C PRO A 509 21.01 16.42 9.72
N ALA A 510 21.08 15.12 10.03
CA ALA A 510 22.32 14.35 10.05
C ALA A 510 23.09 14.42 8.72
N ASN A 511 22.41 14.43 7.58
CA ASN A 511 23.04 14.51 6.26
C ASN A 511 23.80 15.83 6.02
N LEU A 512 23.47 16.88 6.79
CA LEU A 512 24.16 18.17 6.76
C LEU A 512 25.16 18.28 7.92
N LEU A 513 24.74 17.89 9.13
CA LEU A 513 25.50 18.17 10.35
C LEU A 513 26.61 17.18 10.61
N GLN A 514 26.41 15.88 10.36
CA GLN A 514 27.43 14.86 10.60
C GLN A 514 28.78 15.17 9.91
N PRO A 515 28.84 15.49 8.60
CA PRO A 515 30.10 15.80 7.91
C PRO A 515 30.74 17.11 8.41
N LEU A 516 29.95 18.15 8.69
CA LEU A 516 30.46 19.42 9.25
C LEU A 516 31.04 19.21 10.64
N CYS A 517 30.31 18.49 11.49
CA CYS A 517 30.72 18.17 12.84
C CYS A 517 32.00 17.33 12.86
N ALA A 518 32.13 16.36 11.95
CA ALA A 518 33.35 15.56 11.81
C ALA A 518 34.53 16.44 11.37
N LEU A 519 34.35 17.28 10.34
CA LEU A 519 35.38 18.21 9.87
C LEU A 519 35.85 19.17 10.96
N LEU A 520 34.92 19.72 11.76
CA LEU A 520 35.23 20.62 12.86
C LEU A 520 35.93 19.91 14.03
N ASN A 521 35.61 18.65 14.31
CA ASN A 521 36.26 17.87 15.36
C ASN A 521 37.70 17.51 14.98
N ASP A 522 37.92 17.20 13.70
CA ASP A 522 39.22 16.80 13.16
C ASP A 522 40.02 18.00 12.62
N TRP A 523 39.59 19.24 12.95
CA TRP A 523 40.23 20.44 12.44
C TRP A 523 41.63 20.59 13.02
N THR A 524 42.64 20.44 12.16
CA THR A 524 44.04 20.64 12.50
C THR A 524 44.61 21.76 11.66
N HIS A 525 45.29 22.71 12.29
CA HIS A 525 46.00 23.74 11.56
C HIS A 525 47.27 23.17 10.91
N ASP A 526 47.54 23.58 9.68
CA ASP A 526 48.77 23.26 8.97
C ASP A 526 49.91 24.13 9.50
N GLN A 527 50.95 23.48 10.05
CA GLN A 527 52.09 24.18 10.65
C GLN A 527 52.95 24.94 9.63
N ASP A 528 52.78 24.64 8.34
CA ASP A 528 53.50 25.30 7.25
C ASP A 528 52.82 26.60 6.78
N GLN A 529 51.63 26.95 7.30
CA GLN A 529 50.95 28.21 6.98
C GLN A 529 51.50 29.38 7.79
N SER A 530 51.94 30.44 7.11
CA SER A 530 52.43 31.67 7.74
C SER A 530 51.32 32.64 8.18
N GLU A 531 50.11 32.50 7.62
CA GLU A 531 48.96 33.38 7.89
C GLU A 531 47.80 32.57 8.48
N PHE A 532 47.32 33.00 9.66
CA PHE A 532 46.27 32.28 10.38
C PHE A 532 44.84 32.77 10.03
N THR A 533 44.69 33.99 9.53
CA THR A 533 43.38 34.62 9.29
C THR A 533 42.48 33.81 8.36
N PRO A 534 42.92 33.34 7.18
CA PRO A 534 42.05 32.59 6.27
C PRO A 534 41.50 31.31 6.89
N ALA A 535 42.35 30.56 7.60
CA ALA A 535 41.96 29.33 8.28
C ALA A 535 40.93 29.59 9.39
N TYR A 536 41.07 30.69 10.15
CA TYR A 536 40.08 31.08 11.15
C TYR A 536 38.75 31.51 10.52
N GLU A 537 38.76 32.25 9.43
CA GLU A 537 37.53 32.65 8.74
C GLU A 537 36.78 31.43 8.16
N GLU A 538 37.50 30.46 7.60
CA GLU A 538 36.93 29.21 7.10
C GLU A 538 36.30 28.40 8.22
N TYR A 539 37.04 28.17 9.31
CA TYR A 539 36.54 27.49 10.50
C TYR A 539 35.30 28.18 11.08
N ALA A 540 35.36 29.51 11.24
CA ALA A 540 34.28 30.30 11.84
C ALA A 540 32.99 30.25 11.01
N SER A 541 33.07 30.35 9.68
CA SER A 541 31.90 30.24 8.80
C SER A 541 31.24 28.86 8.89
N ILE A 542 32.04 27.78 8.93
CA ILE A 542 31.54 26.40 9.05
C ILE A 542 30.89 26.19 10.42
N LEU A 543 31.56 26.62 11.49
CA LEU A 543 31.05 26.53 12.86
C LEU A 543 29.75 27.33 13.01
N LEU A 544 29.69 28.55 12.48
CA LEU A 544 28.53 29.43 12.57
C LEU A 544 27.30 28.82 11.90
N LEU A 545 27.44 28.26 10.68
CA LEU A 545 26.33 27.56 10.03
C LEU A 545 25.87 26.37 10.87
N THR A 546 26.81 25.57 11.37
CA THR A 546 26.53 24.36 12.15
C THR A 546 25.74 24.71 13.42
N LEU A 547 26.21 25.70 14.19
CA LEU A 547 25.53 26.19 15.38
C LEU A 547 24.18 26.84 15.06
N ALA A 548 24.08 27.59 13.96
CA ALA A 548 22.83 28.21 13.54
C ALA A 548 21.74 27.16 13.25
N ILE A 549 22.09 26.07 12.55
CA ILE A 549 21.16 24.97 12.28
C ILE A 549 20.80 24.24 13.59
N VAL A 550 21.79 23.89 14.42
CA VAL A 550 21.55 23.21 15.70
C VAL A 550 20.61 24.04 16.60
N HIS A 551 20.89 25.33 16.77
CA HIS A 551 20.11 26.22 17.61
C HIS A 551 18.72 26.50 17.03
N ARG A 552 18.61 26.81 15.72
CA ARG A 552 17.32 27.13 15.07
C ARG A 552 16.31 25.99 15.21
N TYR A 553 16.75 24.75 15.03
CA TYR A 553 15.85 23.59 15.08
C TYR A 553 15.89 22.84 16.43
N GLY A 554 16.70 23.31 17.39
CA GLY A 554 16.86 22.72 18.72
C GLY A 554 17.42 21.29 18.70
N LEU A 555 18.31 20.98 17.75
CA LEU A 555 18.73 19.61 17.44
C LEU A 555 19.62 19.03 18.54
N SER A 556 19.46 17.73 18.79
CA SER A 556 20.31 16.96 19.68
C SER A 556 21.48 16.29 18.94
N GLU A 557 22.45 15.72 19.67
CA GLU A 557 23.53 14.91 19.10
C GLU A 557 23.00 13.72 18.29
N ALA A 558 21.85 13.17 18.67
CA ALA A 558 21.17 12.10 17.95
C ALA A 558 20.61 12.58 16.60
N ASP A 559 19.96 13.75 16.59
CA ASP A 559 19.42 14.34 15.36
C ASP A 559 20.53 14.70 14.36
N ALA A 560 21.71 15.06 14.86
CA ALA A 560 22.88 15.38 14.05
C ALA A 560 23.72 14.16 13.62
N GLY A 561 23.40 12.96 14.11
CA GLY A 561 24.13 11.73 13.75
C GLY A 561 25.52 11.61 14.38
N VAL A 562 25.76 12.25 15.53
CA VAL A 562 27.09 12.33 16.19
C VAL A 562 27.11 11.71 17.60
N VAL A 563 26.13 10.86 17.94
CA VAL A 563 26.01 10.22 19.26
C VAL A 563 27.27 9.44 19.62
N GLY A 564 27.77 9.65 20.84
CA GLY A 564 28.93 8.92 21.35
C GLY A 564 30.27 9.42 20.81
N THR A 565 30.28 10.45 19.97
CA THR A 565 31.49 11.18 19.63
C THR A 565 31.67 12.34 20.60
N ASP A 566 32.88 12.53 21.11
CA ASP A 566 33.20 13.67 21.98
C ASP A 566 33.25 14.95 21.13
N ASN A 567 32.07 15.48 20.77
CA ASN A 567 31.93 16.48 19.72
C ASN A 567 32.04 17.91 20.26
N VAL A 568 33.00 18.67 19.73
CA VAL A 568 33.27 20.05 20.15
C VAL A 568 32.08 20.97 19.88
N VAL A 569 31.33 20.80 18.79
CA VAL A 569 30.19 21.65 18.44
C VAL A 569 29.09 21.57 19.49
N PHE A 570 28.74 20.36 19.94
CA PHE A 570 27.70 20.18 20.96
C PHE A 570 28.19 20.56 22.35
N LYS A 571 29.48 20.44 22.65
CA LYS A 571 30.06 21.05 23.87
C LYS A 571 29.93 22.57 23.86
N LEU A 572 30.27 23.21 22.74
CA LEU A 572 30.13 24.66 22.55
C LEU A 572 28.66 25.08 22.62
N ALA A 573 27.74 24.33 22.01
CA ALA A 573 26.31 24.63 22.06
C ALA A 573 25.70 24.45 23.47
N LYS A 574 26.28 23.54 24.29
CA LYS A 574 25.90 23.32 25.70
C LYS A 574 26.63 24.24 26.67
N MET A 575 27.66 24.98 26.22
CA MET A 575 28.22 26.07 27.00
C MET A 575 27.17 27.18 27.05
N ASP A 576 26.26 27.08 28.02
CA ASP A 576 25.58 28.25 28.54
C ASP A 576 26.63 29.31 28.83
N ALA A 577 26.29 30.59 28.64
CA ALA A 577 27.17 31.72 28.94
C ALA A 577 27.54 31.71 30.44
N ALA A 578 28.50 30.86 30.79
CA ALA A 578 28.99 30.66 32.13
C ALA A 578 29.99 31.79 32.36
N ASN A 579 29.58 32.74 33.17
CA ASN A 579 30.47 33.78 33.64
C ASN A 579 31.43 33.14 34.65
N ILE A 580 32.59 32.66 34.16
CA ILE A 580 33.59 32.00 34.99
C ILE A 580 34.47 33.10 35.61
N PRO A 581 34.47 33.26 36.95
CA PRO A 581 35.35 34.23 37.58
C PRO A 581 36.82 33.83 37.38
N PRO A 582 37.77 34.79 37.28
CA PRO A 582 39.18 34.48 37.06
C PRO A 582 39.78 33.51 38.09
N SER A 583 39.27 33.53 39.32
CA SER A 583 39.66 32.63 40.40
C SER A 583 39.25 31.17 40.21
N ALA A 584 38.31 30.90 39.30
CA ALA A 584 37.82 29.56 38.99
C ALA A 584 38.41 29.00 37.68
N LEU A 585 39.26 29.75 36.99
CA LEU A 585 39.97 29.27 35.80
C LEU A 585 41.05 28.27 36.20
N THR A 586 41.24 27.23 35.38
CA THR A 586 42.40 26.35 35.51
C THR A 586 43.70 27.10 35.15
N SER A 587 44.86 26.58 35.55
CA SER A 587 46.16 27.17 35.17
C SER A 587 46.30 27.34 33.66
N ASP A 588 45.83 26.35 32.90
CA ASP A 588 45.94 26.34 31.44
C ASP A 588 44.99 27.35 30.80
N GLN A 589 43.75 27.46 31.31
CA GLN A 589 42.79 28.47 30.88
C GLN A 589 43.28 29.89 31.21
N SER A 590 43.84 30.10 32.40
CA SER A 590 44.42 31.38 32.81
C SER A 590 45.61 31.76 31.93
N ALA A 591 46.46 30.80 31.57
CA ALA A 591 47.59 31.02 30.67
C ALA A 591 47.13 31.35 29.24
N GLN A 592 46.12 30.64 28.72
CA GLN A 592 45.53 30.94 27.41
C GLN A 592 44.86 32.32 27.39
N LEU A 593 44.07 32.66 28.41
CA LEU A 593 43.45 33.97 28.54
C LEU A 593 44.50 35.09 28.59
N SER A 594 45.59 34.88 29.33
CA SER A 594 46.69 35.86 29.40
C SER A 594 47.33 36.08 28.03
N LYS A 595 47.57 35.01 27.26
CA LYS A 595 48.08 35.11 25.88
C LYS A 595 47.12 35.86 24.96
N TRP A 596 45.81 35.63 25.10
CA TRP A 596 44.79 36.38 24.35
C TRP A 596 44.80 37.86 24.71
N CYS A 597 44.88 38.20 26.01
CA CYS A 597 44.99 39.59 26.45
C CYS A 597 46.29 40.23 25.94
N GLU A 598 47.43 39.55 26.06
CA GLU A 598 48.70 40.03 25.52
C GLU A 598 48.63 40.23 24.01
N GLY A 599 48.06 39.29 23.25
CA GLY A 599 47.94 39.41 21.79
C GLY A 599 46.97 40.50 21.33
N LEU A 600 45.86 40.70 22.04
CA LEU A 600 44.85 41.72 21.69
C LEU A 600 45.26 43.14 22.10
N PHE A 601 46.08 43.27 23.14
CA PHE A 601 46.50 44.56 23.71
C PHE A 601 48.01 44.80 23.65
N ALA A 602 48.74 44.02 22.85
CA ALA A 602 50.17 44.22 22.64
C ALA A 602 50.39 45.58 21.96
N THR A 603 51.14 46.45 22.62
CA THR A 603 51.66 47.69 22.04
C THR A 603 52.98 47.42 21.34
N ASP A 604 53.13 47.91 20.12
CA ASP A 604 54.39 47.88 19.39
C ASP A 604 55.44 48.84 20.00
N GLU A 605 56.64 48.89 19.41
CA GLU A 605 57.73 49.76 19.87
C GLU A 605 57.40 51.26 19.75
N GLN A 606 56.35 51.62 19.00
CA GLN A 606 55.85 52.98 18.86
C GLN A 606 54.71 53.31 19.85
N GLY A 607 54.24 52.32 20.63
CA GLY A 607 53.13 52.48 21.57
C GLY A 607 51.75 52.39 20.92
N GLU A 608 51.68 51.98 19.64
CA GLU A 608 50.41 51.69 18.96
C GLU A 608 49.98 50.25 19.29
N THR A 609 48.70 50.08 19.62
CA THR A 609 48.15 48.74 19.87
C THR A 609 48.10 47.97 18.56
N SER A 610 48.81 46.85 18.49
CA SER A 610 48.80 45.92 17.35
C SER A 610 47.49 45.11 17.22
N GLY A 611 46.57 45.25 18.19
CA GLY A 611 45.25 44.62 18.22
C GLY A 611 44.10 45.64 18.28
N ILE A 612 43.21 45.53 19.27
CA ILE A 612 42.05 46.44 19.42
C ILE A 612 42.50 47.70 20.16
N SER A 613 42.39 48.87 19.53
CA SER A 613 42.63 50.18 20.15
C SER A 613 41.42 50.64 20.98
N ASP A 614 41.65 51.49 21.98
CA ASP A 614 40.61 52.12 22.82
C ASP A 614 39.77 53.21 22.08
N GLU A 615 39.84 53.27 20.75
CA GLU A 615 38.97 54.07 19.86
C GLU A 615 37.97 53.18 19.14
#